data_AF-A0A815JRX2-F1
#
_entry.id   AF-A0A815JRX2-F1
#
_cell.length_a   1.000
_cell.length_b   1.000
_cell.length_c   1.000
_cell.angle_alpha   90.00
_cell.angle_beta   90.00
_cell.angle_gamma   90.00
#
_symmetry.space_group_name_H-M   'P 1'
#
loop_
_entity.id
_entity.type
_entity.pdbx_description
1 polymer ?
#
loop_
_entity_poly.entity_id
_entity_poly.type
_entity_poly.pdbx_seq_one_letter_code
_entity_poly.pdbx_strand_id
1 'polypeptide(L)'
;ATSDLPHYTIHLGDIYYVGLPTEVQHCCLGIKPRWAEQGVRWPIGQNGSFTIPGNHELYSRGFGYWDYFLPTVGLFNPQDLTKPIQSQKTSYWVLENDQWRIIGLDSGYDSYSLLSIDNSAIKFPSKLMDWLKNVVGLNPQMTDKRGLIFFTHHQVVSAWNEKPNTDFPSQIASLLPEGRTVLYLWGHEHRLSFYEKQTIIPSTISNKTLTFYGRCIGNSGFPTLAKELPVKARETKLLCYDDRLYHIHDNLFLPDVPLGYNGYATMAFVCPNKIDDTSLYMSYKTLSLKKDGQLTHENPTTLVNEQWSVDSNGNVVLIKLESVSEELTQAIHTDTNQNGLTLDHQSCCCTTL
;
A
#
# COMPACT_ATOMS: atom_id res chain seq x y z
N ALA A 1 27.17 3.99 -5.53
CA ALA A 1 25.73 3.96 -5.79
C ALA A 1 25.52 4.07 -7.29
N THR A 2 24.86 3.09 -7.92
CA THR A 2 24.35 3.26 -9.28
C THR A 2 23.18 4.23 -9.20
N SER A 3 23.02 5.10 -10.19
CA SER A 3 21.96 6.13 -10.25
C SER A 3 20.53 5.57 -10.24
N ASP A 4 20.37 4.25 -10.31
CA ASP A 4 19.12 3.60 -10.70
C ASP A 4 18.40 2.92 -9.53
N LEU A 5 18.99 2.92 -8.31
CA LEU A 5 18.32 2.38 -7.12
C LEU A 5 17.41 3.44 -6.49
N PRO A 6 16.21 3.06 -5.97
CA PRO A 6 15.38 4.00 -5.22
C PRO A 6 16.11 4.46 -3.95
N HIS A 7 15.88 5.71 -3.54
CA HIS A 7 16.43 6.24 -2.29
C HIS A 7 15.91 5.46 -1.08
N TYR A 8 14.61 5.14 -1.10
CA TYR A 8 13.94 4.41 -0.04
C TYR A 8 13.07 3.28 -0.60
N THR A 9 12.98 2.16 0.11
CA THR A 9 12.01 1.09 -0.18
C THR A 9 11.10 0.84 1.02
N ILE A 10 9.83 0.53 0.78
CA ILE A 10 8.82 0.34 1.84
C ILE A 10 8.07 -0.99 1.60
N HIS A 11 8.06 -1.87 2.60
CA HIS A 11 7.32 -3.15 2.58
C HIS A 11 6.08 -3.06 3.47
N LEU A 12 4.88 -3.30 2.93
CA LEU A 12 3.59 -3.10 3.61
C LEU A 12 3.00 -4.34 4.28
N GLY A 13 3.83 -5.27 4.73
CA GLY A 13 3.39 -6.49 5.42
C GLY A 13 2.97 -7.62 4.48
N ASP A 14 2.48 -8.71 5.06
CA ASP A 14 2.17 -9.98 4.39
C ASP A 14 3.34 -10.51 3.55
N ILE A 15 4.45 -10.78 4.22
CA ILE A 15 5.63 -11.38 3.59
C ILE A 15 5.26 -12.73 2.97
N TYR A 16 4.46 -13.54 3.69
CA TYR A 16 3.96 -14.82 3.20
C TYR A 16 2.76 -15.35 4.00
N TYR A 17 2.64 -16.67 4.23
CA TYR A 17 1.42 -17.27 4.77
C TYR A 17 1.24 -17.20 6.28
N VAL A 18 2.29 -17.35 7.09
CA VAL A 18 2.12 -17.47 8.55
C VAL A 18 3.16 -16.70 9.36
N GLY A 19 4.01 -15.91 8.70
CA GLY A 19 5.01 -15.06 9.33
C GLY A 19 6.18 -15.83 9.94
N LEU A 20 6.40 -17.09 9.56
CA LEU A 20 7.45 -17.90 10.16
C LEU A 20 8.84 -17.32 9.84
N PRO A 21 9.83 -17.47 10.74
CA PRO A 21 11.20 -17.09 10.44
C PRO A 21 11.74 -17.64 9.11
N THR A 22 11.41 -18.89 8.78
CA THR A 22 11.80 -19.52 7.51
C THR A 22 11.15 -18.85 6.30
N GLU A 23 9.91 -18.37 6.42
CA GLU A 23 9.26 -17.62 5.34
C GLU A 23 9.95 -16.28 5.13
N VAL A 24 10.28 -15.56 6.19
CA VAL A 24 11.06 -14.31 6.10
C VAL A 24 12.43 -14.57 5.47
N GLN A 25 13.11 -15.63 5.88
CA GLN A 25 14.40 -16.02 5.32
C GLN A 25 14.31 -16.24 3.80
N HIS A 26 13.29 -16.98 3.34
CA HIS A 26 13.11 -17.31 1.93
C HIS A 26 12.53 -16.17 1.09
N CYS A 27 11.62 -15.37 1.64
CA CYS A 27 10.84 -14.39 0.89
C CYS A 27 11.36 -12.95 1.02
N CYS A 28 12.23 -12.66 1.99
CA CYS A 28 12.79 -11.31 2.18
C CYS A 28 14.31 -11.28 2.34
N LEU A 29 14.95 -12.33 2.85
CA LEU A 29 16.39 -12.32 3.14
C LEU A 29 17.23 -13.05 2.10
N GLY A 30 16.62 -13.58 1.04
CA GLY A 30 17.31 -14.22 -0.08
C GLY A 30 17.91 -15.59 0.24
N ILE A 31 17.53 -16.22 1.36
CA ILE A 31 17.98 -17.57 1.69
C ILE A 31 17.22 -18.54 0.79
N LYS A 32 17.95 -19.33 0.01
CA LYS A 32 17.35 -20.29 -0.92
C LYS A 32 16.66 -21.44 -0.16
N PRO A 33 15.35 -21.70 -0.36
CA PRO A 33 14.71 -22.91 0.14
C PRO A 33 15.12 -24.13 -0.68
N ARG A 34 14.91 -25.34 -0.15
CA ARG A 34 15.20 -26.60 -0.86
C ARG A 34 14.31 -26.83 -2.09
N TRP A 35 13.14 -26.21 -2.12
CA TRP A 35 12.10 -26.44 -3.11
C TRP A 35 12.01 -25.36 -4.19
N ALA A 36 12.88 -24.33 -4.16
CA ALA A 36 12.95 -23.30 -5.20
C ALA A 36 14.39 -23.11 -5.68
N GLU A 37 14.55 -22.52 -6.86
CA GLU A 37 15.87 -22.26 -7.44
C GLU A 37 16.64 -21.16 -6.71
N GLN A 38 15.93 -20.21 -6.10
CA GLN A 38 16.48 -19.06 -5.39
C GLN A 38 15.54 -18.59 -4.26
N GLY A 39 16.07 -17.87 -3.29
CA GLY A 39 15.28 -17.08 -2.34
C GLY A 39 15.02 -15.68 -2.89
N VAL A 40 13.97 -15.03 -2.41
CA VAL A 40 13.64 -13.64 -2.72
C VAL A 40 14.30 -12.75 -1.67
N ARG A 41 15.01 -11.72 -2.15
CA ARG A 41 15.58 -10.69 -1.29
C ARG A 41 14.82 -9.39 -1.50
N TRP A 42 14.37 -8.79 -0.40
CA TRP A 42 13.76 -7.47 -0.44
C TRP A 42 14.79 -6.44 -0.95
N PRO A 43 14.43 -5.61 -1.95
CA PRO A 43 15.33 -4.57 -2.45
C PRO A 43 15.61 -3.51 -1.38
N ILE A 44 16.89 -3.27 -1.12
CA ILE A 44 17.35 -2.25 -0.18
C ILE A 44 17.49 -0.90 -0.88
N GLY A 45 16.87 0.14 -0.33
CA GLY A 45 16.99 1.50 -0.84
C GLY A 45 18.36 2.10 -0.50
N GLN A 46 18.83 3.06 -1.31
CA GLN A 46 20.17 3.65 -1.13
C GLN A 46 20.37 4.28 0.25
N ASN A 47 19.34 4.94 0.77
CA ASN A 47 19.37 5.69 2.02
C ASN A 47 18.60 4.97 3.13
N GLY A 48 17.62 4.13 2.77
CA GLY A 48 16.85 3.42 3.76
C GLY A 48 15.86 2.41 3.21
N SER A 49 15.42 1.52 4.07
CA SER A 49 14.29 0.62 3.84
C SER A 49 13.44 0.58 5.09
N PHE A 50 12.13 0.55 4.93
CA PHE A 50 11.19 0.53 6.05
C PHE A 50 10.11 -0.51 5.84
N THR A 51 9.51 -0.98 6.91
CA THR A 51 8.45 -1.98 6.84
C THR A 51 7.43 -1.82 7.94
N ILE A 52 6.19 -2.23 7.67
CA ILE A 52 5.13 -2.45 8.66
C ILE A 52 4.68 -3.91 8.54
N PRO A 53 4.19 -4.56 9.62
CA PRO A 53 3.68 -5.92 9.54
C PRO A 53 2.23 -5.94 9.04
N GLY A 54 1.86 -7.04 8.39
CA GLY A 54 0.49 -7.40 8.08
C GLY A 54 -0.05 -8.43 9.07
N ASN A 55 -1.28 -8.90 8.87
CA ASN A 55 -1.89 -9.89 9.75
C ASN A 55 -1.12 -11.22 9.72
N HIS A 56 -0.55 -11.59 8.57
CA HIS A 56 0.15 -12.86 8.43
C HIS A 56 1.42 -12.94 9.29
N GLU A 57 2.11 -11.83 9.52
CA GLU A 57 3.25 -11.77 10.45
C GLU A 57 2.85 -12.13 11.89
N LEU A 58 1.61 -11.83 12.30
CA LEU A 58 1.13 -12.03 13.66
C LEU A 58 0.59 -13.46 13.90
N TYR A 59 0.35 -14.26 12.86
CA TYR A 59 -0.08 -15.65 13.01
C TYR A 59 0.96 -16.53 13.73
N SER A 60 2.24 -16.19 13.59
CA SER A 60 3.34 -16.77 14.36
C SER A 60 3.84 -15.80 15.44
N ARG A 61 2.94 -14.98 15.99
CA ARG A 61 3.20 -14.02 17.09
C ARG A 61 4.26 -12.97 16.77
N GLY A 62 4.56 -12.74 15.48
CA GLY A 62 5.55 -11.76 15.05
C GLY A 62 7.00 -12.24 15.07
N PHE A 63 7.30 -13.50 15.40
CA PHE A 63 8.72 -13.90 15.50
C PHE A 63 9.51 -13.67 14.21
N GLY A 64 8.93 -14.00 13.04
CA GLY A 64 9.62 -13.74 11.77
C GLY A 64 9.86 -12.24 11.52
N TYR A 65 8.87 -11.39 11.73
CA TYR A 65 9.03 -9.97 11.45
C TYR A 65 9.96 -9.28 12.45
N TRP A 66 9.73 -9.42 13.76
CA TRP A 66 10.43 -8.63 14.77
C TRP A 66 11.88 -9.10 14.98
N ASP A 67 12.12 -10.42 14.92
CA ASP A 67 13.45 -10.97 15.21
C ASP A 67 14.31 -11.14 13.95
N TYR A 68 13.70 -11.28 12.76
CA TYR A 68 14.44 -11.54 11.51
C TYR A 68 14.35 -10.41 10.49
N PHE A 69 13.17 -9.86 10.20
CA PHE A 69 13.05 -8.86 9.13
C PHE A 69 13.36 -7.44 9.57
N LEU A 70 12.67 -6.97 10.62
CA LEU A 70 12.77 -5.60 11.14
C LEU A 70 14.22 -5.17 11.45
N PRO A 71 15.10 -6.02 12.02
CA PRO A 71 16.48 -5.65 12.28
C PRO A 71 17.34 -5.43 11.02
N THR A 72 16.88 -5.95 9.87
CA THR A 72 17.61 -5.87 8.59
C THR A 72 17.28 -4.63 7.77
N VAL A 73 16.23 -3.89 8.15
CA VAL A 73 15.82 -2.64 7.50
C VAL A 73 16.05 -1.44 8.43
N GLY A 74 16.02 -0.24 7.89
CA GLY A 74 16.32 1.00 8.59
C GLY A 74 17.06 1.98 7.69
N LEU A 75 17.89 2.84 8.26
CA LEU A 75 18.75 3.75 7.50
C LEU A 75 20.02 3.03 7.06
N PHE A 76 20.48 3.31 5.85
CA PHE A 76 21.66 2.71 5.23
C PHE A 76 22.70 3.76 4.85
N ASN A 77 23.95 3.30 4.75
CA ASN A 77 25.01 4.05 4.11
C ASN A 77 24.98 3.73 2.60
N PRO A 78 24.85 4.71 1.69
CA PRO A 78 24.87 4.46 0.24
C PRO A 78 26.16 3.80 -0.29
N GLN A 79 27.24 3.77 0.50
CA GLN A 79 28.48 3.06 0.21
C GLN A 79 28.51 1.60 0.74
N ASP A 80 27.62 1.23 1.67
CA ASP A 80 27.50 -0.12 2.22
C ASP A 80 26.03 -0.46 2.53
N LEU A 81 25.40 -1.21 1.62
CA LEU A 81 24.02 -1.67 1.73
C LEU A 81 23.88 -3.06 2.37
N THR A 82 24.94 -3.59 3.00
CA THR A 82 24.91 -4.94 3.58
C THR A 82 24.17 -5.00 4.92
N LYS A 83 24.15 -3.90 5.67
CA LYS A 83 23.47 -3.75 6.96
C LYS A 83 23.04 -2.30 7.21
N PRO A 84 21.96 -2.06 7.96
CA PRO A 84 21.56 -0.70 8.30
C PRO A 84 22.57 -0.08 9.27
N ILE A 85 22.87 1.21 9.10
CA ILE A 85 23.60 2.01 10.09
C ILE A 85 22.74 2.28 11.32
N GLN A 86 21.41 2.29 11.14
CA GLN A 86 20.43 2.37 12.20
C GLN A 86 19.23 1.52 11.80
N SER A 87 19.05 0.37 12.46
CA SER A 87 17.89 -0.48 12.19
C SER A 87 16.59 0.21 12.63
N GLN A 88 15.50 -0.09 11.94
CA GLN A 88 14.16 0.25 12.41
C GLN A 88 13.92 -0.45 13.77
N LYS A 89 13.26 0.25 14.72
CA LYS A 89 13.06 -0.24 16.10
C LYS A 89 11.59 -0.46 16.48
N THR A 90 10.68 0.15 15.73
CA THR A 90 9.23 0.11 15.92
C THR A 90 8.60 -0.38 14.63
N SER A 91 7.38 -0.92 14.69
CA SER A 91 6.60 -1.32 13.52
C SER A 91 5.86 -0.17 12.83
N TYR A 92 6.15 1.06 13.23
CA TYR A 92 5.67 2.31 12.66
C TYR A 92 6.83 3.30 12.52
N TRP A 93 6.72 4.22 11.58
CA TRP A 93 7.80 5.14 11.21
C TRP A 93 7.24 6.38 10.49
N VAL A 94 8.05 7.43 10.40
CA VAL A 94 7.74 8.63 9.62
C VAL A 94 8.96 9.04 8.80
N LEU A 95 8.72 9.39 7.53
CA LEU A 95 9.67 10.07 6.65
C LEU A 95 9.09 11.42 6.26
N GLU A 96 9.94 12.44 6.21
CA GLU A 96 9.49 13.82 6.01
C GLU A 96 10.41 14.57 5.05
N ASN A 97 9.81 15.49 4.31
CA ASN A 97 10.50 16.58 3.64
C ASN A 97 9.74 17.89 3.91
N ASP A 98 10.09 18.97 3.21
CA ASP A 98 9.48 20.29 3.44
C ASP A 98 7.99 20.37 3.10
N GLN A 99 7.47 19.45 2.27
CA GLN A 99 6.09 19.46 1.81
C GLN A 99 5.26 18.23 2.17
N TRP A 100 5.90 17.11 2.51
CA TRP A 100 5.23 15.84 2.69
C TRP A 100 5.68 15.15 3.96
N ARG A 101 4.74 14.43 4.55
CA ARG A 101 4.94 13.51 5.66
C ARG A 101 4.34 12.16 5.29
N ILE A 102 5.19 11.15 5.32
CA ILE A 102 4.94 9.79 4.88
C ILE A 102 4.99 8.92 6.13
N ILE A 103 3.87 8.31 6.51
CA ILE A 103 3.69 7.69 7.83
C ILE A 103 3.32 6.23 7.65
N GLY A 104 4.21 5.32 8.07
CA GLY A 104 3.91 3.90 8.16
C GLY A 104 3.31 3.55 9.51
N LEU A 105 2.14 2.89 9.50
CA LEU A 105 1.37 2.55 10.69
C LEU A 105 1.14 1.04 10.77
N ASP A 106 1.42 0.48 11.94
CA ASP A 106 1.21 -0.93 12.23
C ASP A 106 -0.27 -1.23 12.45
N SER A 107 -0.96 -1.61 11.38
CA SER A 107 -2.30 -2.18 11.44
C SER A 107 -2.29 -3.71 11.59
N GLY A 108 -1.14 -4.38 11.65
CA GLY A 108 -1.07 -5.84 11.81
C GLY A 108 -1.15 -6.29 13.27
N TYR A 109 -0.61 -5.49 14.19
CA TYR A 109 -0.40 -5.89 15.58
C TYR A 109 -1.67 -6.33 16.33
N ASP A 110 -2.79 -5.63 16.12
CA ASP A 110 -4.07 -5.90 16.78
C ASP A 110 -5.04 -6.72 15.90
N SER A 111 -4.58 -7.24 14.76
CA SER A 111 -5.43 -7.99 13.82
C SER A 111 -5.55 -9.48 14.18
N TYR A 112 -4.75 -9.97 15.13
CA TYR A 112 -4.74 -11.36 15.55
C TYR A 112 -5.07 -11.51 17.04
N SER A 113 -6.02 -12.38 17.34
CA SER A 113 -6.25 -12.90 18.69
C SER A 113 -6.30 -14.43 18.68
N LEU A 114 -5.95 -15.07 19.80
CA LEU A 114 -6.03 -16.52 19.96
C LEU A 114 -7.45 -17.10 19.78
N LEU A 115 -8.48 -16.26 19.83
CA LEU A 115 -9.89 -16.64 19.80
C LEU A 115 -10.58 -16.28 18.48
N SER A 116 -10.04 -15.32 17.71
CA SER A 116 -10.57 -14.90 16.42
C SER A 116 -9.55 -14.07 15.63
N ILE A 117 -9.58 -14.21 14.30
CA ILE A 117 -8.96 -13.25 13.37
C ILE A 117 -10.09 -12.29 12.98
N ASP A 118 -10.00 -11.04 13.41
CA ASP A 118 -10.94 -9.99 13.02
C ASP A 118 -10.18 -8.74 12.56
N ASN A 119 -10.10 -8.59 11.24
CA ASN A 119 -9.39 -7.46 10.63
C ASN A 119 -10.25 -6.18 10.59
N SER A 120 -11.51 -6.21 11.05
CA SER A 120 -12.45 -5.08 10.92
C SER A 120 -12.47 -4.10 12.10
N ALA A 121 -11.93 -4.51 13.27
CA ALA A 121 -11.95 -3.74 14.53
C ALA A 121 -10.55 -3.49 15.13
N ILE A 122 -9.52 -3.50 14.29
CA ILE A 122 -8.11 -3.24 14.66
C ILE A 122 -7.96 -1.84 15.26
N LYS A 123 -7.33 -1.76 16.43
CA LYS A 123 -6.98 -0.51 17.11
C LYS A 123 -5.48 -0.31 17.15
N PHE A 124 -5.04 0.91 16.87
CA PHE A 124 -3.67 1.28 17.18
C PHE A 124 -3.46 1.35 18.70
N PRO A 125 -2.38 0.73 19.22
CA PRO A 125 -2.04 0.83 20.63
C PRO A 125 -1.82 2.27 21.08
N SER A 126 -2.08 2.56 22.36
CA SER A 126 -1.90 3.91 22.93
C SER A 126 -0.50 4.48 22.67
N LYS A 127 0.56 3.65 22.73
CA LYS A 127 1.93 4.09 22.42
C LYS A 127 2.09 4.62 21.00
N LEU A 128 1.44 4.00 20.01
CA LEU A 128 1.46 4.46 18.62
C LEU A 128 0.67 5.77 18.49
N MET A 129 -0.49 5.85 19.13
CA MET A 129 -1.30 7.07 19.16
C MET A 129 -0.59 8.25 19.85
N ASP A 130 0.10 7.98 20.95
CA ASP A 130 0.92 8.96 21.67
C ASP A 130 2.11 9.41 20.82
N TRP A 131 2.74 8.50 20.07
CA TRP A 131 3.81 8.84 19.13
C TRP A 131 3.29 9.73 18.00
N LEU A 132 2.14 9.41 17.40
CA LEU A 132 1.50 10.27 16.38
C LEU A 132 1.22 11.67 16.91
N LYS A 133 0.71 11.77 18.13
CA LYS A 133 0.38 13.05 18.73
C LYS A 133 1.60 13.86 19.16
N ASN A 134 2.54 13.22 19.86
CA ASN A 134 3.61 13.93 20.59
C ASN A 134 4.93 14.01 19.82
N VAL A 135 5.19 13.07 18.91
CA VAL A 135 6.44 13.03 18.11
C VAL A 135 6.17 13.48 16.69
N VAL A 136 5.17 12.89 16.04
CA VAL A 136 4.76 13.34 14.71
C VAL A 136 4.03 14.68 14.80
N GLY A 137 3.33 14.97 15.89
CA GLY A 137 2.67 16.26 16.08
C GLY A 137 1.30 16.36 15.41
N LEU A 138 0.67 15.22 15.08
CA LEU A 138 -0.70 15.21 14.57
C LEU A 138 -1.67 15.59 15.69
N ASN A 139 -2.39 16.67 15.50
CA ASN A 139 -3.46 17.09 16.39
C ASN A 139 -4.43 18.02 15.64
N PRO A 140 -5.68 18.18 16.12
CA PRO A 140 -6.69 18.98 15.42
C PRO A 140 -6.34 20.47 15.28
N GLN A 141 -5.36 20.98 16.04
CA GLN A 141 -4.89 22.36 16.02
C GLN A 141 -3.52 22.51 15.32
N MET A 142 -3.03 21.48 14.63
CA MET A 142 -1.72 21.51 14.00
C MET A 142 -1.62 22.64 12.96
N THR A 143 -0.53 23.40 13.01
CA THR A 143 -0.20 24.42 12.01
C THR A 143 0.58 23.85 10.83
N ASP A 144 1.10 22.63 10.96
CA ASP A 144 1.84 21.92 9.91
C ASP A 144 0.96 21.73 8.66
N LYS A 145 1.45 22.22 7.53
CA LYS A 145 0.76 22.19 6.23
C LYS A 145 1.34 21.16 5.27
N ARG A 146 2.22 20.26 5.72
CA ARG A 146 2.71 19.18 4.87
C ARG A 146 1.61 18.19 4.52
N GLY A 147 1.57 17.75 3.26
CA GLY A 147 0.66 16.70 2.80
C GLY A 147 0.90 15.41 3.59
N LEU A 148 -0.18 14.73 3.97
CA LEU A 148 -0.11 13.51 4.77
C LEU A 148 -0.37 12.29 3.89
N ILE A 149 0.57 11.35 3.90
CA ILE A 149 0.44 10.04 3.25
C ILE A 149 0.53 8.97 4.33
N PHE A 150 -0.53 8.19 4.48
CA PHE A 150 -0.58 7.07 5.41
C PHE A 150 -0.38 5.76 4.68
N PHE A 151 0.47 4.92 5.24
CA PHE A 151 0.69 3.54 4.85
C PHE A 151 0.20 2.63 5.95
N THR A 152 -0.71 1.73 5.63
CA THR A 152 -1.14 0.62 6.49
C THR A 152 -1.04 -0.69 5.74
N HIS A 153 -1.13 -1.80 6.47
CA HIS A 153 -1.38 -3.07 5.83
C HIS A 153 -2.86 -3.18 5.46
N HIS A 154 -3.75 -3.00 6.44
CA HIS A 154 -5.20 -3.14 6.30
C HIS A 154 -5.85 -1.89 5.71
N GLN A 155 -6.96 -2.11 5.02
CA GLN A 155 -7.72 -1.14 4.27
C GLN A 155 -8.64 -0.27 5.13
N VAL A 156 -8.84 0.98 4.68
CA VAL A 156 -9.85 1.89 5.23
C VAL A 156 -11.21 1.68 4.57
N VAL A 157 -11.22 1.24 3.30
CA VAL A 157 -12.42 0.90 2.51
C VAL A 157 -12.13 -0.32 1.65
N SER A 158 -13.16 -1.07 1.28
CA SER A 158 -13.03 -2.27 0.45
C SER A 158 -14.15 -2.36 -0.58
N ALA A 159 -13.80 -2.37 -1.87
CA ALA A 159 -14.77 -2.62 -2.95
C ALA A 159 -15.20 -4.09 -3.04
N TRP A 160 -14.56 -5.00 -2.29
CA TRP A 160 -14.71 -6.44 -2.41
C TRP A 160 -15.50 -7.01 -1.22
N ASN A 161 -15.49 -8.32 -1.06
CA ASN A 161 -16.18 -9.01 0.04
C ASN A 161 -15.39 -8.99 1.35
N GLU A 162 -14.46 -8.06 1.52
CA GLU A 162 -13.78 -7.82 2.79
C GLU A 162 -14.50 -6.75 3.62
N LYS A 163 -14.30 -6.81 4.93
CA LYS A 163 -14.82 -5.79 5.85
C LYS A 163 -13.77 -4.70 6.01
N PRO A 164 -14.11 -3.43 5.70
CA PRO A 164 -13.20 -2.34 5.96
C PRO A 164 -12.96 -2.18 7.45
N ASN A 165 -11.79 -1.66 7.82
CA ASN A 165 -11.53 -1.32 9.20
C ASN A 165 -12.26 -0.03 9.60
N THR A 166 -12.77 0.00 10.82
CA THR A 166 -13.55 1.13 11.33
C THR A 166 -12.85 1.88 12.47
N ASP A 167 -12.03 1.19 13.26
CA ASP A 167 -11.49 1.72 14.51
C ASP A 167 -10.20 2.52 14.33
N PHE A 168 -9.18 1.97 13.67
CA PHE A 168 -7.94 2.74 13.44
C PHE A 168 -8.16 3.99 12.56
N PRO A 169 -9.03 3.98 11.52
CA PRO A 169 -9.27 5.21 10.76
C PRO A 169 -10.00 6.26 11.61
N SER A 170 -10.86 5.85 12.55
CA SER A 170 -11.50 6.75 13.52
C SER A 170 -10.47 7.37 14.48
N GLN A 171 -9.51 6.57 14.94
CA GLN A 171 -8.38 7.06 15.73
C GLN A 171 -7.57 8.11 14.96
N ILE A 172 -7.27 7.88 13.68
CA ILE A 172 -6.58 8.87 12.83
C ILE A 172 -7.43 10.12 12.62
N ALA A 173 -8.71 9.98 12.29
CA ALA A 173 -9.64 11.11 12.11
C ALA A 173 -9.66 12.02 13.34
N SER A 174 -9.59 11.45 14.54
CA SER A 174 -9.56 12.21 15.80
C SER A 174 -8.31 13.10 15.99
N LEU A 175 -7.22 12.79 15.30
CA LEU A 175 -5.96 13.52 15.36
C LEU A 175 -5.82 14.59 14.26
N LEU A 176 -6.73 14.62 13.29
CA LEU A 176 -6.64 15.54 12.15
C LEU A 176 -7.55 16.77 12.34
N PRO A 177 -7.16 17.93 11.79
CA PRO A 177 -8.09 19.04 11.61
C PRO A 177 -9.30 18.59 10.76
N GLU A 178 -10.48 19.14 11.06
CA GLU A 178 -11.70 18.82 10.31
C GLU A 178 -11.51 19.12 8.81
N GLY A 179 -11.91 18.19 7.94
CA GLY A 179 -11.80 18.33 6.49
C GLY A 179 -10.39 18.18 5.90
N ARG A 180 -9.37 17.91 6.73
CA ARG A 180 -8.00 17.64 6.24
C ARG A 180 -8.01 16.44 5.30
N THR A 181 -7.66 16.67 4.04
CA THR A 181 -7.59 15.59 3.03
C THR A 181 -6.22 14.92 3.05
N VAL A 182 -6.20 13.59 3.09
CA VAL A 182 -4.97 12.77 3.14
C VAL A 182 -4.93 11.75 2.01
N LEU A 183 -3.75 11.20 1.73
CA LEU A 183 -3.60 10.03 0.85
C LEU A 183 -3.40 8.79 1.70
N TYR A 184 -4.15 7.73 1.41
CA TYR A 184 -4.10 6.46 2.12
C TYR A 184 -3.71 5.35 1.14
N LEU A 185 -2.63 4.64 1.46
CA LEU A 185 -2.07 3.55 0.67
C LEU A 185 -2.04 2.29 1.54
N TRP A 186 -2.60 1.18 1.06
CA TRP A 186 -2.65 -0.06 1.84
C TRP A 186 -2.38 -1.31 1.00
N GLY A 187 -2.19 -2.43 1.69
CA GLY A 187 -1.98 -3.76 1.10
C GLY A 187 -3.20 -4.66 1.33
N HIS A 188 -3.01 -5.78 2.04
CA HIS A 188 -4.00 -6.76 2.52
C HIS A 188 -4.89 -7.46 1.48
N GLU A 189 -5.55 -6.71 0.62
CA GLU A 189 -6.55 -7.23 -0.32
C GLU A 189 -5.90 -7.88 -1.55
N HIS A 190 -4.57 -7.80 -1.63
CA HIS A 190 -3.73 -8.37 -2.67
C HIS A 190 -4.16 -7.92 -4.09
N ARG A 191 -4.35 -6.60 -4.26
CA ARG A 191 -4.82 -5.96 -5.50
C ARG A 191 -4.09 -4.64 -5.75
N LEU A 192 -4.16 -4.20 -7.00
CA LEU A 192 -4.00 -2.80 -7.34
C LEU A 192 -5.38 -2.21 -7.59
N SER A 193 -5.79 -1.21 -6.82
CA SER A 193 -7.08 -0.55 -7.01
C SER A 193 -7.07 0.92 -6.60
N PHE A 194 -7.94 1.69 -7.26
CA PHE A 194 -8.01 3.14 -7.12
C PHE A 194 -9.42 3.55 -6.73
N TYR A 195 -9.52 4.50 -5.80
CA TYR A 195 -10.79 5.02 -5.31
C TYR A 195 -10.87 6.53 -5.51
N GLU A 196 -12.08 7.04 -5.73
CA GLU A 196 -12.32 8.49 -5.70
C GLU A 196 -12.05 9.08 -4.32
N LYS A 197 -11.89 10.41 -4.29
CA LYS A 197 -11.90 11.16 -3.03
C LYS A 197 -13.23 10.92 -2.32
N GLN A 198 -13.15 10.54 -1.06
CA GLN A 198 -14.33 10.30 -0.24
C GLN A 198 -14.14 10.82 1.18
N THR A 199 -15.27 11.12 1.81
CA THR A 199 -15.35 11.50 3.22
C THR A 199 -16.24 10.49 3.91
N ILE A 200 -15.70 9.82 4.92
CA ILE A 200 -16.40 8.80 5.70
C ILE A 200 -16.47 9.21 7.18
N ILE A 201 -17.38 8.59 7.92
CA ILE A 201 -17.35 8.54 9.38
C ILE A 201 -16.99 7.09 9.73
N PRO A 202 -15.72 6.79 10.07
CA PRO A 202 -15.25 5.41 10.09
C PRO A 202 -15.91 4.53 11.15
N SER A 203 -16.18 5.06 12.34
CA SER A 203 -16.86 4.34 13.42
C SER A 203 -17.54 5.30 14.39
N THR A 204 -18.27 4.76 15.37
CA THR A 204 -18.89 5.52 16.46
C THR A 204 -17.90 5.95 17.55
N ILE A 205 -16.63 5.52 17.51
CA ILE A 205 -15.61 5.94 18.51
C ILE A 205 -15.39 7.44 18.46
N SER A 206 -15.51 8.05 17.28
CA SER A 206 -15.49 9.50 17.10
C SER A 206 -16.51 9.90 16.04
N ASN A 207 -17.23 11.01 16.27
CA ASN A 207 -18.10 11.61 15.24
C ASN A 207 -17.28 12.45 14.23
N LYS A 208 -16.00 12.12 14.04
CA LYS A 208 -15.09 12.86 13.17
C LYS A 208 -15.09 12.24 11.79
N THR A 209 -14.99 13.11 10.79
CA THR A 209 -14.90 12.69 9.41
C THR A 209 -13.45 12.43 9.01
N LEU A 210 -13.23 11.45 8.14
CA LEU A 210 -11.95 11.24 7.46
C LEU A 210 -12.13 11.47 5.98
N THR A 211 -11.47 12.47 5.43
CA THR A 211 -11.44 12.75 3.99
C THR A 211 -10.13 12.25 3.39
N PHE A 212 -10.20 11.38 2.39
CA PHE A 212 -9.00 10.77 1.83
C PHE A 212 -9.16 10.37 0.35
N TYR A 213 -8.01 10.22 -0.31
CA TYR A 213 -7.86 9.41 -1.51
C TYR A 213 -7.31 8.04 -1.11
N GLY A 214 -7.90 6.95 -1.60
CA GLY A 214 -7.50 5.59 -1.22
C GLY A 214 -6.90 4.80 -2.38
N ARG A 215 -5.81 4.06 -2.12
CA ARG A 215 -5.23 3.11 -3.09
C ARG A 215 -4.88 1.80 -2.39
N CYS A 216 -5.38 0.69 -2.92
CA CYS A 216 -4.80 -0.62 -2.62
C CYS A 216 -3.61 -0.81 -3.56
N ILE A 217 -2.42 -1.02 -3.01
CA ILE A 217 -1.15 -1.16 -3.77
C ILE A 217 -0.41 -2.45 -3.45
N GLY A 218 -0.96 -3.29 -2.56
CA GLY A 218 -0.35 -4.57 -2.23
C GLY A 218 -0.86 -5.63 -3.18
N ASN A 219 -0.07 -6.03 -4.17
CA ASN A 219 -0.20 -7.30 -4.88
C ASN A 219 1.22 -7.82 -5.12
N SER A 220 1.98 -8.06 -4.06
CA SER A 220 3.38 -8.46 -4.14
C SER A 220 3.68 -9.55 -3.12
N GLY A 221 4.26 -10.66 -3.56
CA GLY A 221 4.74 -11.74 -2.69
C GLY A 221 3.72 -12.84 -2.38
N PHE A 222 2.42 -12.56 -2.48
CA PHE A 222 1.35 -13.55 -2.27
C PHE A 222 0.69 -13.96 -3.59
N PRO A 223 0.56 -15.27 -3.90
CA PRO A 223 -0.10 -15.71 -5.12
C PRO A 223 -1.61 -15.46 -5.04
N THR A 224 -2.12 -14.59 -5.90
CA THR A 224 -3.54 -14.22 -5.92
C THR A 224 -4.31 -14.91 -7.02
N LEU A 225 -5.41 -15.55 -6.64
CA LEU A 225 -6.43 -15.99 -7.59
C LEU A 225 -7.38 -14.81 -7.84
N ALA A 226 -7.20 -14.08 -8.94
CA ALA A 226 -8.10 -12.96 -9.28
C ALA A 226 -9.42 -13.49 -9.83
N LYS A 227 -10.37 -13.79 -8.93
CA LYS A 227 -11.73 -14.25 -9.29
C LYS A 227 -12.84 -13.42 -8.66
N GLU A 228 -12.50 -12.52 -7.76
CA GLU A 228 -13.50 -11.82 -6.96
C GLU A 228 -13.95 -10.54 -7.65
N LEU A 229 -15.26 -10.44 -7.89
CA LEU A 229 -15.88 -9.22 -8.41
C LEU A 229 -15.96 -8.16 -7.31
N PRO A 230 -15.78 -6.86 -7.64
CA PRO A 230 -15.89 -5.77 -6.68
C PRO A 230 -17.36 -5.44 -6.38
N VAL A 231 -17.99 -6.27 -5.55
CA VAL A 231 -19.43 -6.19 -5.24
C VAL A 231 -19.87 -4.87 -4.56
N LYS A 232 -18.93 -4.11 -4.00
CA LYS A 232 -19.15 -2.78 -3.37
C LYS A 232 -18.52 -1.64 -4.16
N ALA A 233 -18.23 -1.83 -5.45
CA ALA A 233 -17.56 -0.83 -6.29
C ALA A 233 -18.24 0.55 -6.23
N ARG A 234 -19.57 0.60 -6.29
CA ARG A 234 -20.33 1.86 -6.24
C ARG A 234 -20.26 2.54 -4.87
N GLU A 235 -20.48 1.79 -3.80
CA GLU A 235 -20.49 2.31 -2.42
C GLU A 235 -19.14 2.89 -2.02
N THR A 236 -18.06 2.26 -2.49
CA THR A 236 -16.69 2.67 -2.18
C THR A 236 -16.08 3.64 -3.19
N LYS A 237 -16.82 3.97 -4.26
CA LYS A 237 -16.37 4.81 -5.37
C LYS A 237 -15.07 4.29 -6.00
N LEU A 238 -15.04 3.00 -6.31
CA LEU A 238 -13.96 2.36 -7.04
C LEU A 238 -13.85 3.00 -8.44
N LEU A 239 -12.65 3.40 -8.84
CA LEU A 239 -12.35 3.99 -10.15
C LEU A 239 -11.86 2.94 -11.13
N CYS A 240 -10.82 2.20 -10.75
CA CYS A 240 -10.25 1.14 -11.58
C CYS A 240 -9.47 0.14 -10.70
N TYR A 241 -9.21 -1.04 -11.25
CA TYR A 241 -8.45 -2.09 -10.59
C TYR A 241 -7.75 -2.99 -11.62
N ASP A 242 -6.69 -3.67 -11.18
CA ASP A 242 -5.99 -4.68 -11.97
C ASP A 242 -6.56 -6.07 -11.67
N ASP A 243 -7.19 -6.67 -12.67
CA ASP A 243 -7.73 -8.05 -12.65
C ASP A 243 -7.03 -8.94 -13.68
N ARG A 244 -5.94 -8.46 -14.28
CA ARG A 244 -5.20 -9.22 -15.29
C ARG A 244 -4.58 -10.46 -14.65
N LEU A 245 -4.62 -11.53 -15.41
CA LEU A 245 -4.09 -12.83 -15.02
C LEU A 245 -2.93 -13.22 -15.92
N TYR A 246 -1.95 -13.92 -15.33
CA TYR A 246 -0.96 -14.69 -16.06
C TYR A 246 -0.95 -16.13 -15.60
N HIS A 247 -0.38 -17.01 -16.41
CA HIS A 247 -0.28 -18.42 -16.11
C HIS A 247 1.18 -18.78 -15.81
N ILE A 248 1.41 -19.39 -14.64
CA ILE A 248 2.70 -20.02 -14.33
C ILE A 248 2.70 -21.47 -14.80
N HIS A 249 3.82 -21.89 -15.39
CA HIS A 249 4.09 -23.24 -15.85
C HIS A 249 5.14 -23.92 -14.94
N ASP A 250 4.94 -23.83 -13.62
CA ASP A 250 5.96 -24.25 -12.64
C ASP A 250 5.97 -25.75 -12.35
N ASN A 251 5.07 -26.54 -12.96
CA ASN A 251 5.00 -27.98 -12.71
C ASN A 251 4.52 -28.77 -13.93
N LEU A 252 5.32 -29.74 -14.38
CA LEU A 252 4.98 -30.68 -15.47
C LEU A 252 3.71 -31.51 -15.22
N PHE A 253 3.26 -31.61 -13.95
CA PHE A 253 2.18 -32.51 -13.53
C PHE A 253 0.95 -31.80 -12.96
N LEU A 254 0.97 -30.47 -12.83
CA LEU A 254 -0.21 -29.69 -12.41
C LEU A 254 -0.67 -28.80 -13.56
N PRO A 255 -1.98 -28.54 -13.68
CA PRO A 255 -2.49 -27.57 -14.64
C PRO A 255 -1.96 -26.17 -14.33
N ASP A 256 -1.83 -25.36 -15.37
CA ASP A 256 -1.44 -23.96 -15.26
C ASP A 256 -2.30 -23.23 -14.22
N VAL A 257 -1.63 -22.54 -13.30
CA VAL A 257 -2.32 -21.78 -12.24
C VAL A 257 -2.43 -20.32 -12.70
N PRO A 258 -3.65 -19.78 -12.86
CA PRO A 258 -3.84 -18.36 -13.14
C PRO A 258 -3.55 -17.54 -11.88
N LEU A 259 -2.65 -16.57 -11.99
CA LEU A 259 -2.23 -15.67 -10.92
C LEU A 259 -2.36 -14.22 -11.34
N GLY A 260 -2.68 -13.33 -10.39
CA GLY A 260 -2.65 -11.88 -10.62
C GLY A 260 -1.22 -11.35 -10.75
N TYR A 261 -1.02 -10.31 -11.58
CA TYR A 261 0.30 -9.72 -11.78
C TYR A 261 0.86 -9.06 -10.52
N ASN A 262 2.05 -9.47 -10.09
CA ASN A 262 2.71 -8.79 -8.99
C ASN A 262 3.14 -7.38 -9.39
N GLY A 263 3.10 -6.42 -8.46
CA GLY A 263 3.41 -5.03 -8.76
C GLY A 263 3.90 -4.20 -7.57
N TYR A 264 4.32 -2.98 -7.88
CA TYR A 264 4.82 -2.02 -6.90
C TYR A 264 4.48 -0.59 -7.34
N ALA A 265 4.41 0.31 -6.36
CA ALA A 265 4.30 1.74 -6.60
C ALA A 265 5.66 2.41 -6.45
N THR A 266 5.90 3.44 -7.25
CA THR A 266 7.05 4.34 -7.12
C THR A 266 6.55 5.74 -6.80
N MET A 267 7.31 6.46 -5.97
CA MET A 267 6.99 7.81 -5.53
C MET A 267 8.22 8.69 -5.75
N ALA A 268 8.09 9.73 -6.55
CA ALA A 268 9.13 10.73 -6.77
C ALA A 268 8.66 12.07 -6.22
N PHE A 269 9.28 12.49 -5.12
CA PHE A 269 9.05 13.80 -4.52
C PHE A 269 9.95 14.83 -5.18
N VAL A 270 9.38 15.95 -5.59
CA VAL A 270 10.09 17.05 -6.23
C VAL A 270 9.83 18.34 -5.48
N CYS A 271 10.79 19.27 -5.52
CA CYS A 271 10.58 20.61 -5.00
C CYS A 271 9.75 21.41 -6.02
N PRO A 272 8.53 21.85 -5.67
CA PRO A 272 7.72 22.60 -6.61
C PRO A 272 8.17 24.07 -6.68
N ASN A 273 7.80 24.74 -7.77
CA ASN A 273 8.07 26.18 -7.91
C ASN A 273 7.08 27.02 -7.08
N LYS A 274 5.85 26.55 -6.90
CA LYS A 274 4.80 27.15 -6.06
C LYS A 274 4.18 26.09 -5.16
N ILE A 275 3.60 26.52 -4.04
CA ILE A 275 3.09 25.60 -3.01
C ILE A 275 2.10 24.56 -3.56
N ASP A 276 1.22 24.96 -4.49
CA ASP A 276 0.17 24.11 -5.06
C ASP A 276 0.59 23.38 -6.36
N ASP A 277 1.82 23.57 -6.86
CA ASP A 277 2.31 22.83 -8.03
C ASP A 277 2.57 21.36 -7.66
N THR A 278 2.67 20.50 -8.68
CA THR A 278 2.98 19.08 -8.49
C THR A 278 4.28 18.91 -7.71
N SER A 279 4.19 18.19 -6.60
CA SER A 279 5.32 17.90 -5.71
C SER A 279 5.50 16.41 -5.43
N LEU A 280 4.58 15.58 -5.93
CA LEU A 280 4.69 14.13 -5.90
C LEU A 280 4.18 13.53 -7.21
N TYR A 281 5.04 12.75 -7.86
CA TYR A 281 4.68 11.86 -8.96
C TYR A 281 4.60 10.43 -8.45
N MET A 282 3.51 9.74 -8.77
CA MET A 282 3.38 8.31 -8.48
C MET A 282 3.22 7.53 -9.78
N SER A 283 3.85 6.35 -9.83
CA SER A 283 3.71 5.43 -10.95
C SER A 283 3.54 4.01 -10.42
N TYR A 284 2.51 3.34 -10.90
CA TYR A 284 2.10 2.00 -10.47
C TYR A 284 2.45 1.01 -11.55
N LYS A 285 3.25 0.01 -11.19
CA LYS A 285 3.89 -0.88 -12.15
C LYS A 285 3.66 -2.33 -11.79
N THR A 286 3.54 -3.17 -12.81
CA THR A 286 3.56 -4.62 -12.64
C THR A 286 4.83 -5.22 -13.21
N LEU A 287 5.22 -6.37 -12.67
CA LEU A 287 6.27 -7.20 -13.23
C LEU A 287 5.89 -7.67 -14.62
N SER A 288 6.91 -7.87 -15.45
CA SER A 288 6.75 -8.38 -16.81
C SER A 288 6.97 -9.89 -16.82
N LEU A 289 6.45 -10.58 -17.83
CA LEU A 289 6.70 -12.00 -18.02
C LEU A 289 7.85 -12.22 -19.00
N LYS A 290 8.79 -13.06 -18.60
CA LYS A 290 9.79 -13.63 -19.51
C LYS A 290 9.14 -14.67 -20.42
N LYS A 291 9.85 -15.04 -21.50
CA LYS A 291 9.41 -16.08 -22.44
C LYS A 291 9.24 -17.46 -21.81
N ASP A 292 9.90 -17.70 -20.68
CA ASP A 292 9.82 -18.93 -19.90
C ASP A 292 8.68 -18.92 -18.85
N GLY A 293 7.88 -17.84 -18.80
CA GLY A 293 6.75 -17.70 -17.87
C GLY A 293 7.13 -17.13 -16.50
N GLN A 294 8.40 -16.85 -16.22
CA GLN A 294 8.81 -16.25 -14.94
C GLN A 294 8.59 -14.73 -14.92
N LEU A 295 8.16 -14.20 -13.76
CA LEU A 295 8.05 -12.77 -13.54
C LEU A 295 9.44 -12.11 -13.45
N THR A 296 9.55 -10.90 -13.99
CA THR A 296 10.77 -10.10 -13.98
C THR A 296 10.50 -8.63 -13.70
N HIS A 297 11.45 -7.98 -13.04
CA HIS A 297 11.47 -6.53 -12.86
C HIS A 297 12.06 -5.80 -14.08
N GLU A 298 12.56 -6.53 -15.08
CA GLU A 298 13.05 -5.96 -16.34
C GLU A 298 11.87 -5.45 -17.17
N ASN A 299 11.96 -4.19 -17.62
CA ASN A 299 10.94 -3.52 -18.43
C ASN A 299 9.53 -3.64 -17.84
N PRO A 300 9.29 -3.19 -16.59
CA PRO A 300 8.01 -3.35 -15.92
C PRO A 300 6.92 -2.52 -16.63
N THR A 301 5.73 -3.08 -16.75
CA THR A 301 4.58 -2.40 -17.35
C THR A 301 4.05 -1.33 -16.41
N THR A 302 3.96 -0.08 -16.87
CA THR A 302 3.33 1.01 -16.12
C THR A 302 1.84 1.01 -16.41
N LEU A 303 1.02 0.97 -15.36
CA LEU A 303 -0.43 0.89 -15.47
C LEU A 303 -1.09 2.25 -15.25
N VAL A 304 -0.68 2.95 -14.21
CA VAL A 304 -1.24 4.25 -13.83
C VAL A 304 -0.12 5.20 -13.48
N ASN A 305 -0.27 6.47 -13.85
CA ASN A 305 0.51 7.58 -13.33
C ASN A 305 -0.39 8.57 -12.62
N GLU A 306 0.08 9.12 -11.51
CA GLU A 306 -0.60 10.19 -10.78
C GLU A 306 0.33 11.35 -10.49
N GLN A 307 -0.25 12.54 -10.44
CA GLN A 307 0.41 13.77 -10.04
C GLN A 307 -0.35 14.36 -8.87
N TRP A 308 0.38 14.72 -7.83
CA TRP A 308 -0.17 15.18 -6.57
C TRP A 308 0.49 16.49 -6.14
N SER A 309 -0.29 17.35 -5.50
CA SER A 309 0.21 18.53 -4.80
C SER A 309 -0.39 18.63 -3.39
N VAL A 310 0.03 19.65 -2.68
CA VAL A 310 -0.45 19.98 -1.34
C VAL A 310 -0.94 21.41 -1.35
N ASP A 311 -2.19 21.64 -1.00
CA ASP A 311 -2.72 23.01 -0.99
C ASP A 311 -2.17 23.84 0.19
N SER A 312 -2.39 25.15 0.17
CA SER A 312 -2.04 26.05 1.29
C SER A 312 -2.63 25.67 2.66
N ASN A 313 -3.68 24.85 2.72
CA ASN A 313 -4.28 24.32 3.95
C ASN A 313 -3.70 22.96 4.36
N GLY A 314 -2.77 22.42 3.55
CA GLY A 314 -2.09 21.15 3.70
C GLY A 314 -2.88 19.94 3.22
N ASN A 315 -3.99 20.14 2.51
CA ASN A 315 -4.76 19.07 1.92
C ASN A 315 -4.01 18.46 0.75
N VAL A 316 -4.02 17.13 0.67
CA VAL A 316 -3.56 16.44 -0.53
C VAL A 316 -4.55 16.66 -1.68
N VAL A 317 -4.03 17.03 -2.84
CA VAL A 317 -4.81 17.31 -4.05
C VAL A 317 -4.30 16.42 -5.19
N LEU A 318 -5.22 15.66 -5.80
CA LEU A 318 -4.95 14.94 -7.05
C LEU A 318 -4.99 15.94 -8.21
N ILE A 319 -3.87 16.13 -8.89
CA ILE A 319 -3.76 17.00 -10.07
C ILE A 319 -4.09 16.23 -11.35
N LYS A 320 -3.59 15.00 -11.45
CA LYS A 320 -3.82 14.14 -12.62
C LYS A 320 -3.82 12.68 -12.19
N LEU A 321 -4.77 11.91 -12.72
CA LEU A 321 -4.75 10.45 -12.74
C LEU A 321 -4.84 10.02 -14.20
N GLU A 322 -3.89 9.23 -14.66
CA GLU A 322 -3.79 8.77 -16.04
C GLU A 322 -3.64 7.25 -16.05
N SER A 323 -4.67 6.54 -16.55
CA SER A 323 -4.55 5.11 -16.86
C SER A 323 -3.75 5.00 -18.16
N VAL A 324 -2.51 4.53 -18.04
CA VAL A 324 -1.59 4.36 -19.17
C VAL A 324 -1.82 3.02 -19.85
N SER A 325 -2.31 2.02 -19.12
CA SER A 325 -2.69 0.73 -19.67
C SER A 325 -4.19 0.68 -19.98
N GLU A 326 -4.53 0.24 -21.19
CA GLU A 326 -5.91 -0.09 -21.59
C GLU A 326 -6.39 -1.40 -20.96
N GLU A 327 -5.48 -2.19 -20.38
CA GLU A 327 -5.80 -3.47 -19.75
C GLU A 327 -6.32 -3.33 -18.31
N LEU A 328 -6.34 -2.11 -17.76
CA LEU A 328 -6.96 -1.87 -16.45
C LEU A 328 -8.47 -1.79 -16.57
N THR A 329 -9.16 -2.57 -15.75
CA THR A 329 -10.62 -2.54 -15.67
C THR A 329 -11.09 -1.25 -15.01
N GLN A 330 -11.90 -0.48 -15.75
CA GLN A 330 -12.53 0.74 -15.26
C GLN A 330 -13.89 0.39 -14.62
N ALA A 331 -14.17 0.98 -13.47
CA ALA A 331 -15.46 0.86 -12.80
C ALA A 331 -16.33 2.08 -13.15
N ILE A 332 -17.33 1.87 -14.02
CA ILE A 332 -18.27 2.92 -14.43
C ILE A 332 -19.54 2.83 -13.58
N HIS A 333 -19.84 3.90 -12.86
CA HIS A 333 -21.06 4.00 -12.05
C HIS A 333 -22.13 4.74 -12.85
N THR A 334 -23.12 4.03 -13.39
CA THR A 334 -24.25 4.66 -14.08
C THR A 334 -25.40 4.90 -13.11
N ASP A 335 -25.93 6.14 -13.08
CA ASP A 335 -27.09 6.53 -12.27
C ASP A 335 -28.43 6.14 -12.93
N THR A 336 -28.51 4.94 -13.49
CA THR A 336 -29.82 4.39 -13.86
C THR A 336 -30.42 3.73 -12.62
N ASN A 337 -31.71 3.98 -12.36
CA ASN A 337 -32.48 3.39 -11.26
C ASN A 337 -32.69 1.86 -11.40
N GLN A 338 -31.69 1.13 -11.89
CA GLN A 338 -31.71 -0.31 -12.03
C GLN A 338 -30.43 -0.90 -11.46
N ASN A 339 -30.59 -1.86 -10.55
CA ASN A 339 -29.53 -2.61 -9.89
C ASN A 339 -28.66 -3.38 -10.90
N GLY A 340 -27.66 -2.74 -11.50
CA GLY A 340 -26.69 -3.39 -12.37
C GLY A 340 -25.35 -2.65 -12.40
N LEU A 341 -24.29 -3.33 -11.96
CA LEU A 341 -22.91 -2.94 -12.28
C LEU A 341 -22.65 -3.31 -13.74
N THR A 342 -22.22 -2.35 -14.56
CA THR A 342 -21.68 -2.65 -15.90
C THR A 342 -20.16 -2.51 -15.82
N LEU A 343 -19.45 -3.62 -15.96
CA LEU A 343 -18.00 -3.63 -16.14
C LEU A 343 -17.73 -3.49 -17.63
N ASP A 344 -17.02 -2.45 -18.05
CA ASP A 344 -16.67 -2.23 -19.45
C ASP A 344 -15.15 -2.26 -19.59
N HIS A 345 -14.65 -3.19 -20.41
CA HIS A 345 -13.28 -3.15 -20.89
C HIS A 345 -13.27 -2.25 -22.13
N GLN A 346 -13.32 -0.93 -21.95
CA GLN A 346 -13.23 0.01 -23.07
C GLN A 346 -11.92 0.79 -23.08
N SER A 347 -11.30 0.73 -24.25
CA SER A 347 -10.16 1.50 -24.69
C SER A 347 -10.35 3.00 -24.48
N CYS A 348 -9.23 3.66 -24.23
CA CYS A 348 -9.09 5.05 -23.86
C CYS A 348 -9.97 5.99 -24.72
N CYS A 349 -10.94 6.65 -24.09
CA CYS A 349 -11.48 7.91 -24.59
C CYS A 349 -11.37 8.94 -23.46
N CYS A 350 -10.48 9.91 -23.67
CA CYS A 350 -10.30 11.08 -22.82
C CYS A 350 -11.64 11.73 -22.48
N THR A 351 -11.93 11.87 -21.18
CA THR A 351 -12.91 12.86 -20.72
C THR A 351 -12.25 13.69 -19.62
N THR A 352 -11.85 14.89 -20.00
CA THR A 352 -11.55 16.02 -19.12
C THR A 352 -12.76 16.35 -18.24
N LEU A 353 -12.55 16.42 -16.94
CA LEU A 353 -13.29 17.29 -16.00
C LEU A 353 -12.30 17.98 -15.08
#